data_AF-P68914-F1
#
_entry.id   AF-P68914-F1
#
_cell.length_a   1.000
_cell.length_b   1.000
_cell.length_c   1.000
_cell.angle_alpha   90.00
_cell.angle_beta   90.00
_cell.angle_gamma   90.00
#
_symmetry.space_group_name_H-M   'P 1'
#
loop_
_entity.id
_entity.type
_entity.pdbx_description
1 polymer ?
#
loop_
_entity_poly.entity_id
_entity_poly.type
_entity_poly.pdbx_seq_one_letter_code
_entity_poly.pdbx_strand_id
1 'polypeptide(L)'
;MYQAGVDFGTISLTPILHGVVATVLYFLVGAAVLVAGFLMVNLLTPGDLRRLVFIDRRPNAVVLAATMYVALAIVTIAAIYASSNQLAQGLIGVAVYGIVGVALQGVALVILEIAVPGRFREHIDAPALHPAVFATAVMLLAVAGVIAAALS
;
A
#
# COMPACT_ATOMS: atom_id res chain seq x y z
N MET A 1 12.32 -42.80 -38.40
CA MET A 1 11.50 -43.26 -37.26
C MET A 1 11.29 -42.06 -36.34
N TYR A 2 10.06 -41.53 -36.33
CA TYR A 2 9.65 -40.42 -35.47
C TYR A 2 9.22 -40.97 -34.13
N GLN A 3 9.96 -40.67 -33.07
CA GLN A 3 9.42 -40.69 -31.70
C GLN A 3 9.62 -39.29 -31.13
N ALA A 4 8.69 -38.40 -31.46
CA ALA A 4 8.43 -37.23 -30.63
C ALA A 4 7.79 -37.75 -29.35
N GLY A 5 8.64 -38.16 -28.39
CA GLY A 5 8.19 -38.49 -27.04
C GLY A 5 7.57 -37.24 -26.45
N VAL A 6 6.29 -37.33 -26.10
CA VAL A 6 5.64 -36.34 -25.26
C VAL A 6 6.28 -36.49 -23.88
N ASP A 7 7.27 -35.65 -23.58
CA ASP A 7 7.92 -35.60 -22.28
C ASP A 7 6.97 -34.87 -21.33
N PHE A 8 6.17 -35.64 -20.57
CA PHE A 8 5.20 -35.08 -19.63
C PHE A 8 5.84 -34.39 -18.42
N GLY A 9 7.17 -34.36 -18.34
CA GLY A 9 7.92 -33.76 -17.24
C GLY A 9 7.71 -34.52 -15.93
N THR A 10 8.74 -34.57 -15.09
CA THR A 10 8.55 -35.02 -13.71
C THR A 10 7.84 -33.89 -12.95
N ILE A 11 6.69 -34.18 -12.33
CA ILE A 11 6.03 -33.24 -11.42
C ILE A 11 6.95 -33.06 -10.21
N SER A 12 7.70 -31.95 -10.19
CA SER A 12 8.51 -31.57 -9.04
C SER A 12 7.71 -30.60 -8.17
N LEU A 13 7.47 -30.98 -6.91
CA LEU A 13 6.76 -30.12 -5.94
C LEU A 13 7.65 -29.00 -5.39
N THR A 14 8.98 -29.13 -5.54
CA THR A 14 9.97 -28.20 -4.98
C THR A 14 9.78 -26.75 -5.44
N PRO A 15 9.60 -26.44 -6.74
CA PRO A 15 9.36 -25.06 -7.19
C PRO A 15 8.06 -24.48 -6.64
N ILE A 16 7.01 -25.31 -6.51
CA ILE A 16 5.71 -24.91 -5.94
C ILE A 16 5.87 -24.55 -4.47
N LEU A 17 6.56 -25.39 -3.69
CA LEU A 17 6.84 -25.12 -2.27
C LEU A 17 7.66 -23.84 -2.09
N HIS A 18 8.69 -23.63 -2.91
CA HIS A 18 9.45 -22.37 -2.89
C HIS A 18 8.57 -21.16 -3.23
N GLY A 19 7.69 -21.28 -4.22
CA GLY A 19 6.72 -20.25 -4.58
C GLY A 19 5.77 -19.92 -3.42
N VAL A 20 5.20 -20.93 -2.76
CA VAL A 20 4.31 -20.75 -1.60
C VAL A 20 5.04 -20.04 -0.45
N VAL A 21 6.26 -20.48 -0.11
CA VAL A 21 7.07 -19.85 0.94
C VAL A 21 7.36 -18.39 0.59
N ALA A 22 7.77 -18.11 -0.64
CA ALA A 22 8.00 -16.75 -1.11
C ALA A 22 6.74 -15.88 -1.02
N THR A 23 5.57 -16.39 -1.45
CA THR A 23 4.29 -15.69 -1.37
C THR A 23 3.93 -15.33 0.08
N VAL A 24 4.08 -16.27 1.02
CA VAL A 24 3.81 -16.01 2.44
C VAL A 24 4.74 -14.92 2.98
N LEU A 25 6.03 -14.96 2.64
CA LEU A 25 6.99 -13.94 3.09
C LEU A 25 6.69 -12.55 2.51
N TYR A 26 6.39 -12.46 1.21
CA TYR A 26 5.98 -11.20 0.60
C TYR A 26 4.65 -10.68 1.15
N PHE A 27 3.71 -11.57 1.48
CA PHE A 27 2.48 -11.20 2.19
C PHE A 27 2.80 -10.57 3.55
N LEU A 28 3.67 -11.17 4.36
CA LEU A 28 4.03 -10.64 5.67
C LEU A 28 4.69 -9.26 5.57
N VAL A 29 5.61 -9.09 4.62
CA VAL A 29 6.25 -7.78 4.37
C VAL A 29 5.23 -6.75 3.89
N GLY A 30 4.40 -7.10 2.90
CA GLY A 30 3.36 -6.20 2.40
C GLY A 30 2.35 -5.81 3.49
N ALA A 31 1.89 -6.77 4.30
CA ALA A 31 1.02 -6.52 5.43
C ALA A 31 1.67 -5.57 6.45
N ALA A 32 2.96 -5.74 6.74
CA ALA A 32 3.71 -4.85 7.62
C ALA A 32 3.77 -3.42 7.06
N VAL A 33 3.98 -3.25 5.75
CA VAL A 33 3.94 -1.94 5.07
C VAL A 33 2.56 -1.30 5.18
N LEU A 34 1.48 -2.05 4.96
CA LEU A 34 0.10 -1.55 5.10
C LEU A 34 -0.20 -1.12 6.55
N VAL A 35 0.26 -1.90 7.53
CA VAL A 35 0.11 -1.54 8.96
C VAL A 35 0.91 -0.28 9.28
N ALA A 36 2.15 -0.17 8.82
CA ALA A 36 2.97 1.03 9.00
C ALA A 36 2.28 2.27 8.40
N GLY A 37 1.70 2.12 7.22
CA GLY A 37 0.87 3.14 6.59
C GLY A 37 -0.34 3.57 7.40
N PHE A 38 -1.08 2.60 7.94
CA PHE A 38 -2.21 2.89 8.81
C PHE A 38 -1.78 3.67 10.06
N LEU A 39 -0.69 3.24 10.71
CA LEU A 39 -0.15 3.92 11.90
C LEU A 39 0.29 5.34 11.57
N MET A 40 0.92 5.54 10.42
CA MET A 40 1.34 6.85 9.95
C MET A 40 0.13 7.77 9.67
N VAL A 41 -0.96 7.30 9.04
CA VAL A 41 -2.16 8.14 8.83
C VAL A 41 -2.86 8.41 10.15
N ASN A 42 -2.91 7.42 11.04
CA ASN A 42 -3.45 7.59 12.38
C ASN A 42 -2.69 8.67 13.15
N LEU A 43 -1.36 8.72 13.03
CA LEU A 43 -0.54 9.75 13.67
C LEU A 43 -0.79 11.15 13.08
N LEU A 44 -1.07 11.24 11.78
CA LEU A 44 -1.41 12.50 11.11
C LEU A 44 -2.87 12.90 11.29
N THR A 45 -3.74 12.01 11.76
CA THR A 45 -5.17 12.29 11.92
C THR A 45 -5.47 12.80 13.34
N PRO A 46 -6.27 13.86 13.52
CA PRO A 46 -6.77 14.20 14.86
C PRO A 46 -7.77 13.13 15.32
N GLY A 47 -7.48 12.48 16.45
CA GLY A 47 -8.28 11.39 17.01
C GLY A 47 -7.75 10.00 16.67
N ASP A 48 -8.43 8.95 17.14
CA ASP A 48 -8.08 7.56 16.79
C ASP A 48 -8.78 7.20 15.48
N LEU A 49 -8.01 7.11 14.38
CA LEU A 49 -8.51 6.77 13.05
C LEU A 49 -9.26 5.43 13.06
N ARG A 50 -8.81 4.46 13.85
CA ARG A 50 -9.51 3.17 13.99
C ARG A 50 -10.90 3.37 14.59
N ARG A 51 -11.01 4.25 15.59
CA ARG A 51 -12.31 4.59 16.18
C ARG A 51 -13.18 5.35 15.17
N LEU A 52 -12.62 6.34 14.48
CA LEU A 52 -13.35 7.12 13.46
C LEU A 52 -13.90 6.22 12.35
N VAL A 53 -13.12 5.24 11.88
CA VAL A 53 -13.50 4.33 10.80
C VAL A 53 -14.47 3.25 11.27
N PHE A 54 -14.13 2.51 12.33
CA PHE A 54 -14.84 1.28 12.68
C PHE A 54 -15.92 1.45 13.75
N ILE A 55 -15.82 2.48 14.60
CA ILE A 55 -16.77 2.71 15.69
C ILE A 55 -17.70 3.87 15.34
N ASP A 56 -17.14 5.06 15.11
CA ASP A 56 -17.91 6.29 14.87
C ASP A 56 -18.39 6.39 13.41
N ARG A 57 -17.84 5.55 12.52
CA ARG A 57 -18.21 5.41 11.10
C ARG A 57 -18.21 6.73 10.34
N ARG A 58 -17.19 7.56 10.58
CA ARG A 58 -17.02 8.87 9.93
C ARG A 58 -16.65 8.66 8.46
N PRO A 59 -17.50 9.09 7.51
CA PRO A 59 -17.31 8.77 6.10
C PRO A 59 -16.00 9.31 5.54
N ASN A 60 -15.56 10.50 5.97
CA ASN A 60 -14.29 11.09 5.52
C ASN A 60 -13.08 10.27 6.00
N ALA A 61 -13.10 9.82 7.26
CA ALA A 61 -12.07 8.92 7.79
C ALA A 61 -12.02 7.57 7.03
N VAL A 62 -13.20 7.00 6.71
CA VAL A 62 -13.30 5.74 5.94
C VAL A 62 -12.70 5.90 4.55
N VAL A 63 -13.07 6.96 3.80
CA VAL A 63 -12.53 7.21 2.46
C VAL A 63 -11.02 7.42 2.51
N LEU A 64 -10.51 8.18 3.49
CA LEU A 64 -9.07 8.39 3.65
C LEU A 64 -8.33 7.08 3.92
N ALA A 65 -8.80 6.30 4.90
CA ALA A 65 -8.17 5.04 5.28
C ALA A 65 -8.18 4.04 4.12
N ALA A 66 -9.33 3.88 3.45
CA ALA A 66 -9.46 3.03 2.27
C ALA A 66 -8.52 3.47 1.15
N THR A 67 -8.44 4.78 0.88
CA THR A 67 -7.55 5.31 -0.15
C THR A 67 -6.09 5.07 0.18
N MET A 68 -5.70 5.24 1.44
CA MET A 68 -4.34 4.96 1.86
C MET A 68 -3.98 3.47 1.67
N TYR A 69 -4.91 2.55 1.97
CA TYR A 69 -4.68 1.13 1.69
C TYR A 69 -4.46 0.86 0.21
N VAL A 70 -5.26 1.48 -0.67
CA VAL A 70 -5.09 1.35 -2.13
C VAL A 70 -3.75 1.94 -2.58
N ALA A 71 -3.41 3.14 -2.11
CA ALA A 71 -2.15 3.81 -2.42
C ALA A 71 -0.94 2.96 -2.03
N LEU A 72 -0.95 2.38 -0.82
CA LEU A 72 0.15 1.55 -0.35
C LEU A 72 0.18 0.17 -1.01
N ALA A 73 -0.98 -0.37 -1.38
CA ALA A 73 -1.04 -1.58 -2.20
C ALA A 73 -0.36 -1.35 -3.55
N ILE A 74 -0.64 -0.23 -4.23
CA ILE A 74 0.01 0.15 -5.50
C ILE A 74 1.53 0.19 -5.33
N VAL A 75 2.03 0.91 -4.33
CA VAL A 75 3.48 1.02 -4.09
C VAL A 75 4.11 -0.33 -3.74
N THR A 76 3.44 -1.12 -2.89
CA THR A 76 3.95 -2.45 -2.49
C THR A 76 3.99 -3.41 -3.68
N ILE A 77 2.96 -3.40 -4.53
CA ILE A 77 2.92 -4.20 -5.76
C ILE A 77 4.08 -3.81 -6.69
N ALA A 78 4.27 -2.50 -6.93
CA ALA A 78 5.37 -2.01 -7.75
C ALA A 78 6.74 -2.41 -7.18
N ALA A 79 6.92 -2.31 -5.86
CA ALA A 79 8.14 -2.73 -5.18
C ALA A 79 8.40 -4.24 -5.34
N ILE A 80 7.36 -5.08 -5.28
CA ILE A 80 7.49 -6.53 -5.52
C ILE A 80 7.92 -6.80 -6.96
N TYR A 81 7.33 -6.12 -7.95
CA TYR A 81 7.72 -6.27 -9.35
C TYR A 81 9.14 -5.77 -9.66
N ALA A 82 9.60 -4.74 -8.97
CA ALA A 82 10.96 -4.21 -9.09
C ALA A 82 12.01 -5.02 -8.30
N SER A 83 11.56 -5.95 -7.46
CA SER A 83 12.44 -6.68 -6.56
C SER A 83 13.33 -7.69 -7.31
N SER A 84 14.46 -8.06 -6.68
CA SER A 84 15.39 -9.00 -7.30
C SER A 84 14.87 -10.44 -7.30
N ASN A 85 15.39 -11.26 -8.22
CA ASN A 85 15.10 -12.69 -8.28
C ASN A 85 15.58 -13.48 -7.04
N GLN A 86 16.41 -12.87 -6.19
CA GLN A 86 16.88 -13.47 -4.94
C GLN A 86 15.91 -13.12 -3.82
N LEU A 87 15.19 -14.11 -3.29
CA LEU A 87 14.11 -13.92 -2.31
C LEU A 87 14.48 -13.00 -1.14
N ALA A 88 15.62 -13.21 -0.49
CA ALA A 88 16.02 -12.39 0.67
C ALA A 88 16.24 -10.92 0.29
N GLN A 89 16.94 -10.67 -0.82
CA GLN A 89 17.20 -9.32 -1.31
C GLN A 89 15.91 -8.65 -1.80
N GLY A 90 15.02 -9.42 -2.44
CA GLY A 90 13.73 -8.94 -2.88
C GLY A 90 12.81 -8.54 -1.72
N LEU A 91 12.75 -9.35 -0.65
CA LEU A 91 12.00 -9.01 0.57
C LEU A 91 12.51 -7.74 1.25
N ILE A 92 13.84 -7.57 1.34
CA ILE A 92 14.45 -6.35 1.88
C ILE A 92 14.09 -5.15 0.99
N GLY A 93 14.19 -5.30 -0.34
CA GLY A 93 13.82 -4.26 -1.29
C GLY A 93 12.36 -3.81 -1.11
N VAL A 94 11.42 -4.77 -1.06
CA VAL A 94 10.00 -4.48 -0.83
C VAL A 94 9.76 -3.79 0.50
N ALA A 95 10.42 -4.25 1.56
CA ALA A 95 10.31 -3.59 2.87
C ALA A 95 10.79 -2.14 2.82
N VAL A 96 11.98 -1.89 2.26
CA VAL A 96 12.56 -0.54 2.18
C VAL A 96 11.70 0.38 1.32
N TYR A 97 11.38 -0.04 0.08
CA TYR A 97 10.59 0.78 -0.84
C TYR A 97 9.15 0.98 -0.37
N GLY A 98 8.56 -0.04 0.27
CA GLY A 98 7.25 0.09 0.91
C GLY A 98 7.25 1.13 2.02
N ILE A 99 8.26 1.13 2.90
CA ILE A 99 8.39 2.12 3.97
C ILE A 99 8.68 3.52 3.43
N VAL A 100 9.50 3.65 2.38
CA VAL A 100 9.68 4.92 1.66
C VAL A 100 8.34 5.39 1.08
N GLY A 101 7.55 4.49 0.51
CA GLY A 101 6.20 4.75 0.06
C GLY A 101 5.30 5.33 1.14
N VAL A 102 5.28 4.69 2.32
CA VAL A 102 4.55 5.17 3.50
C VAL A 102 4.99 6.58 3.90
N ALA A 103 6.31 6.82 3.96
CA ALA A 103 6.84 8.13 4.33
C ALA A 103 6.43 9.22 3.32
N LEU A 104 6.58 8.95 2.02
CA LEU A 104 6.24 9.90 0.96
C LEU A 104 4.74 10.19 0.89
N GLN A 105 3.88 9.20 1.14
CA GLN A 105 2.43 9.42 1.30
C GLN A 105 2.11 10.37 2.46
N GLY A 106 2.93 10.35 3.52
CA GLY A 106 2.74 11.24 4.67
C GLY A 106 3.22 12.64 4.43
N VAL A 107 4.35 12.75 3.77
CA VAL A 107 4.81 14.02 3.25
C VAL A 107 3.75 14.63 2.32
N ALA A 108 3.13 13.85 1.44
CA ALA A 108 2.06 14.33 0.58
C ALA A 108 0.83 14.85 1.35
N LEU A 109 0.39 14.13 2.39
CA LEU A 109 -0.69 14.61 3.28
C LEU A 109 -0.33 15.93 3.99
N VAL A 110 0.90 16.04 4.49
CA VAL A 110 1.37 17.26 5.16
C VAL A 110 1.46 18.43 4.17
N ILE A 111 1.98 18.18 2.96
CA ILE A 111 2.03 19.20 1.89
C ILE A 111 0.61 19.67 1.53
N LEU A 112 -0.34 18.75 1.38
CA LEU A 112 -1.73 19.09 1.08
C LEU A 112 -2.34 19.99 2.15
N GLU A 113 -2.12 19.67 3.42
CA GLU A 113 -2.63 20.47 4.55
C GLU A 113 -2.02 21.87 4.62
N ILE A 114 -0.76 22.02 4.21
CA ILE A 114 -0.10 23.33 4.13
C ILE A 114 -0.62 24.12 2.91
N ALA A 115 -0.80 23.45 1.77
CA ALA A 115 -1.13 24.09 0.50
C ALA A 115 -2.60 24.46 0.35
N VAL A 116 -3.51 23.66 0.93
CA VAL A 116 -4.96 23.86 0.78
C VAL A 116 -5.54 24.52 2.04
N PRO A 117 -6.12 25.73 1.92
CA PRO A 117 -6.81 26.37 3.04
C PRO A 117 -8.10 25.58 3.37
N GLY A 118 -8.36 25.43 4.67
CA GLY A 118 -9.38 24.51 5.20
C GLY A 118 -8.73 23.16 5.49
N ARG A 119 -8.36 22.92 6.76
CA ARG A 119 -7.56 21.74 7.09
C ARG A 119 -8.44 20.52 6.80
N PHE A 120 -7.97 19.63 5.93
CA PHE A 120 -8.66 18.35 5.70
C PHE A 120 -8.94 17.61 7.03
N ARG A 121 -8.00 17.75 7.98
CA ARG A 121 -8.11 17.26 9.36
C ARG A 121 -9.31 17.82 10.14
N GLU A 122 -9.79 19.03 9.87
CA GLU A 122 -10.96 19.64 10.54
C GLU A 122 -12.29 18.98 10.15
N HIS A 123 -12.32 18.25 9.04
CA HIS A 123 -13.55 17.66 8.50
C HIS A 123 -13.53 16.13 8.58
N ILE A 124 -12.44 15.52 9.06
CA ILE A 124 -12.27 14.07 9.01
C ILE A 124 -13.24 13.32 9.93
N ASP A 125 -13.64 13.96 11.03
CA ASP A 125 -14.60 13.45 12.01
C ASP A 125 -16.05 13.88 11.72
N ALA A 126 -16.28 14.65 10.67
CA ALA A 126 -17.60 15.13 10.31
C ALA A 126 -18.56 13.95 10.04
N PRO A 127 -19.80 13.99 10.56
CA PRO A 127 -20.78 12.92 10.33
C PRO A 127 -21.23 12.84 8.87
N ALA A 128 -21.17 13.94 8.13
CA ALA A 128 -21.50 14.01 6.72
C ALA A 128 -20.24 13.90 5.86
N LEU A 129 -20.36 13.24 4.71
CA LEU A 129 -19.29 13.15 3.72
C LEU A 129 -18.99 14.54 3.16
N HIS A 130 -17.75 14.98 3.33
CA HIS A 130 -17.28 16.26 2.82
C HIS A 130 -16.60 16.03 1.46
N PRO A 131 -17.05 16.66 0.36
CA PRO A 131 -16.57 16.36 -0.98
C PRO A 131 -15.05 16.55 -1.15
N ALA A 132 -14.42 17.41 -0.35
CA ALA A 132 -12.96 17.60 -0.37
C ALA A 132 -12.17 16.31 -0.08
N VAL A 133 -12.73 15.31 0.61
CA VAL A 133 -12.04 14.03 0.85
C VAL A 133 -11.70 13.30 -0.45
N PHE A 134 -12.50 13.46 -1.50
CA PHE A 134 -12.21 12.85 -2.80
C PHE A 134 -11.03 13.53 -3.49
N ALA A 135 -10.85 14.84 -3.32
CA ALA A 135 -9.66 15.54 -3.82
C ALA A 135 -8.40 15.03 -3.12
N THR A 136 -8.44 14.89 -1.79
CA THR A 136 -7.37 14.26 -1.00
C THR A 136 -7.08 12.84 -1.49
N ALA A 137 -8.13 12.04 -1.68
CA ALA A 137 -8.00 10.65 -2.12
C ALA A 137 -7.32 10.53 -3.49
N VAL A 138 -7.79 11.30 -4.48
CA VAL A 138 -7.21 11.29 -5.83
C VAL A 138 -5.76 11.75 -5.82
N MET A 139 -5.41 12.75 -5.00
CA MET A 139 -4.03 13.19 -4.86
C MET A 139 -3.12 12.08 -4.29
N LEU A 140 -3.56 11.37 -3.25
CA LEU A 140 -2.77 10.27 -2.68
C LEU A 140 -2.57 9.12 -3.66
N LEU A 141 -3.59 8.81 -4.46
CA LEU A 141 -3.47 7.82 -5.54
C LEU A 141 -2.52 8.29 -6.65
N ALA A 142 -2.54 9.58 -7.01
CA ALA A 142 -1.60 10.13 -7.97
C ALA A 142 -0.16 10.05 -7.44
N VAL A 143 0.07 10.39 -6.17
CA VAL A 143 1.38 10.24 -5.51
C VAL A 143 1.81 8.77 -5.47
N ALA A 144 0.89 7.84 -5.20
CA ALA A 144 1.19 6.40 -5.24
C ALA A 144 1.64 5.96 -6.64
N GLY A 145 0.96 6.46 -7.69
CA GLY A 145 1.34 6.21 -9.08
C GLY A 145 2.75 6.73 -9.42
N VAL A 146 3.09 7.95 -8.95
CA VAL A 146 4.45 8.51 -9.13
C VAL A 146 5.50 7.68 -8.41
N ILE A 147 5.23 7.27 -7.16
CA ILE A 147 6.15 6.40 -6.40
C ILE A 147 6.32 5.06 -7.11
N ALA A 148 5.23 4.44 -7.55
CA ALA A 148 5.26 3.16 -8.26
C ALA A 148 6.06 3.26 -9.57
N ALA A 149 5.87 4.31 -10.35
CA ALA A 149 6.62 4.56 -11.59
C ALA A 149 8.11 4.84 -11.34
N ALA A 150 8.48 5.33 -10.15
CA ALA A 150 9.88 5.54 -9.79
C ALA A 150 10.60 4.25 -9.34
N LEU A 151 9.86 3.17 -9.06
CA LEU A 151 10.42 1.87 -8.65
C LEU A 151 10.70 0.94 -9.83
N SER A 152 10.04 1.14 -10.97
CA SER A 152 10.21 0.34 -12.19
C SER A 152 11.46 0.71 -12.98
#